data_AF-A0A925QBL8-F1
#
_entry.id   AF-A0A925QBL8-F1
#
_cell.length_a   1.000
_cell.length_b   1.000
_cell.length_c   1.000
_cell.angle_alpha   90.00
_cell.angle_beta   90.00
_cell.angle_gamma   90.00
#
_symmetry.space_group_name_H-M   'P 1'
#
loop_
_entity.id
_entity.type
_entity.pdbx_description
1 polymer ?
#
loop_
_entity_poly.entity_id
_entity_poly.type
_entity_poly.pdbx_seq_one_letter_code
_entity_poly.pdbx_strand_id
1 'polypeptide(L)'
;MKLIVALLVLILSGMSASSHKDNCKCSPASSSDRTSWGHQNVIIKKEEVFKSLRGKVVQESDGKALGGVLVEVYDKPEGLLLDWKEREARKAQQRRIAACVTGPDGQFCFLNIPPGKYELRSSRPIEWDPTSLHVTVAPRDRRAVRSKIIVSLHASQ
;
A
#
# COMPACT_ATOMS: atom_id res chain seq x y z
N MET A 1 -0.32 13.37 71.55
CA MET A 1 -0.61 14.48 70.61
C MET A 1 0.21 14.24 69.34
N LYS A 2 -0.48 13.90 68.24
CA LYS A 2 -0.05 13.77 66.82
C LYS A 2 1.04 12.76 66.46
N LEU A 3 0.61 11.56 66.04
CA LEU A 3 1.36 10.68 65.12
C LEU A 3 1.36 11.30 63.71
N ILE A 4 2.52 11.34 63.05
CA ILE A 4 2.64 11.65 61.62
C ILE A 4 3.09 10.38 60.92
N VAL A 5 2.20 9.77 60.14
CA VAL A 5 2.51 8.68 59.22
C VAL A 5 2.76 9.32 57.86
N ALA A 6 4.01 9.31 57.40
CA ALA A 6 4.37 9.75 56.05
C ALA A 6 4.15 8.59 55.08
N LEU A 7 3.13 8.73 54.23
CA LEU A 7 2.77 7.77 53.19
C LEU A 7 3.74 7.93 52.00
N LEU A 8 4.62 6.94 51.80
CA LEU A 8 5.47 6.81 50.61
C LEU A 8 4.60 6.36 49.43
N VAL A 9 4.26 7.30 48.53
CA VAL A 9 3.60 6.99 47.25
C VAL A 9 4.67 6.61 46.23
N LEU A 10 4.89 5.31 46.06
CA LEU A 10 5.65 4.73 44.95
C LEU A 10 4.81 4.86 43.67
N ILE A 11 5.12 5.87 42.84
CA ILE A 11 4.54 6.02 41.51
C ILE A 11 5.20 4.98 40.60
N LEU A 12 4.62 3.78 40.56
CA LEU A 12 4.87 2.79 39.51
C LEU A 12 4.39 3.39 38.19
N SER A 13 5.34 3.98 37.46
CA SER A 13 5.16 4.41 36.08
C SER A 13 4.98 3.16 35.24
N GLY A 14 3.74 2.70 35.10
CA GLY A 14 3.39 1.64 34.19
C GLY A 14 3.76 2.08 32.78
N MET A 15 4.87 1.56 32.26
CA MET A 15 5.18 1.65 30.84
C MET A 15 4.06 0.88 30.13
N SER A 16 3.05 1.62 29.66
CA SER A 16 2.07 1.08 28.74
C SER A 16 2.84 0.72 27.49
N ALA A 17 3.16 -0.56 27.34
CA ALA A 17 3.64 -1.12 26.09
C ALA A 17 2.51 -0.90 25.08
N SER A 18 2.59 0.21 24.34
CA SER A 18 1.76 0.44 23.17
C SER A 18 2.05 -0.71 22.23
N SER A 19 1.18 -1.73 22.27
CA SER A 19 1.05 -2.70 21.20
C SER A 19 0.70 -1.87 19.96
N HIS A 20 1.72 -1.51 19.19
CA HIS A 20 1.57 -0.92 17.87
C HIS A 20 1.03 -2.04 16.98
N LYS A 21 -0.26 -2.38 17.16
CA LYS A 21 -1.04 -3.02 16.13
C LYS A 21 -0.89 -2.09 14.93
N ASP A 22 -0.17 -2.57 13.92
CA ASP A 22 -0.06 -1.96 12.62
C ASP A 22 -1.48 -1.75 12.06
N ASN A 23 -2.12 -0.66 12.47
CA ASN A 23 -3.49 -0.36 12.10
C ASN A 23 -3.48 -0.12 10.60
N CYS A 24 -4.00 -1.09 9.87
CA CYS A 24 -4.18 -0.97 8.46
C CYS A 24 -5.23 0.13 8.20
N LYS A 25 -4.87 1.18 7.45
CA LYS A 25 -5.63 2.44 7.38
C LYS A 25 -6.39 2.68 6.07
N CYS A 26 -6.55 1.67 5.21
CA CYS A 26 -7.38 1.83 4.01
C CYS A 26 -8.77 1.22 4.20
N SER A 27 -9.76 1.80 3.51
CA SER A 27 -11.14 1.32 3.53
C SER A 27 -11.31 0.21 2.50
N PRO A 28 -12.08 -0.85 2.76
CA PRO A 28 -12.38 -1.86 1.75
C PRO A 28 -12.95 -1.23 0.48
N ALA A 29 -12.43 -1.62 -0.68
CA ALA A 29 -13.00 -1.22 -1.97
C ALA A 29 -14.20 -2.11 -2.32
N SER A 30 -15.16 -1.58 -3.06
CA SER A 30 -16.27 -2.36 -3.63
C SER A 30 -15.74 -3.42 -4.62
N SER A 31 -16.52 -4.49 -4.79
CA SER A 31 -16.28 -5.50 -5.82
C SER A 31 -16.50 -4.96 -7.24
N SER A 32 -17.21 -3.83 -7.39
CA SER A 32 -17.41 -3.12 -8.66
C SER A 32 -16.33 -2.08 -8.97
N ASP A 33 -15.54 -1.65 -7.96
CA ASP A 33 -14.49 -0.66 -8.17
C ASP A 33 -13.43 -1.20 -9.14
N ARG A 34 -13.01 -0.40 -10.11
CA ARG A 34 -12.02 -0.77 -11.10
C ARG A 34 -11.02 0.36 -11.27
N THR A 35 -9.84 0.02 -11.73
CA THR A 35 -8.80 0.99 -12.11
C THR A 35 -9.42 2.07 -13.01
N SER A 36 -9.30 3.32 -12.60
CA SER A 36 -9.60 4.46 -13.47
C SER A 36 -8.42 4.61 -14.44
N TRP A 37 -8.62 4.19 -15.68
CA TRP A 37 -7.61 4.34 -16.72
C TRP A 37 -7.60 5.78 -17.23
N GLY A 38 -6.44 6.43 -17.15
CA GLY A 38 -6.20 7.77 -17.72
C GLY A 38 -5.70 7.69 -19.16
N HIS A 39 -5.09 8.78 -19.62
CA HIS A 39 -4.44 8.81 -20.93
C HIS A 39 -3.17 7.97 -20.97
N GLN A 40 -2.50 7.83 -19.82
CA GLN A 40 -1.30 7.02 -19.68
C GLN A 40 -1.41 6.04 -18.52
N ASN A 41 -0.55 5.01 -18.51
CA ASN A 41 -0.31 4.18 -17.34
C ASN A 41 1.19 4.22 -17.03
N VAL A 42 1.55 4.80 -15.90
CA VAL A 42 2.94 4.88 -15.45
C VAL A 42 3.34 3.51 -14.91
N ILE A 43 4.23 2.81 -15.61
CA ILE A 43 4.67 1.47 -15.21
C ILE A 43 6.03 1.56 -14.51
N ILE A 44 6.04 1.22 -13.22
CA ILE A 44 7.26 1.17 -12.42
C ILE A 44 7.68 -0.29 -12.25
N LYS A 45 8.81 -0.64 -12.84
CA LYS A 45 9.47 -1.93 -12.63
C LYS A 45 10.33 -1.81 -11.38
N LYS A 46 9.77 -2.14 -10.21
CA LYS A 46 10.52 -2.13 -8.95
C LYS A 46 11.06 -3.53 -8.67
N GLU A 47 12.38 -3.68 -8.65
CA GLU A 47 13.02 -4.97 -8.34
C GLU A 47 13.05 -5.28 -6.82
N GLU A 48 12.48 -4.40 -6.00
CA GLU A 48 12.44 -4.59 -4.56
C GLU A 48 11.52 -5.74 -4.13
N VAL A 49 11.98 -6.49 -3.14
CA VAL A 49 11.24 -7.56 -2.47
C VAL A 49 10.77 -7.05 -1.13
N PHE A 50 9.48 -7.11 -0.84
CA PHE A 50 8.88 -6.57 0.39
C PHE A 50 8.48 -7.67 1.36
N LYS A 51 8.55 -7.36 2.66
CA LYS A 51 8.02 -8.24 3.72
C LYS A 51 6.49 -8.31 3.73
N SER A 52 5.83 -7.23 3.31
CA SER A 52 4.39 -7.08 3.31
C SER A 52 3.96 -6.08 2.26
N LEU A 53 2.75 -6.23 1.73
CA LEU A 53 2.19 -5.32 0.73
C LEU A 53 1.48 -4.16 1.43
N ARG A 54 2.25 -3.13 1.78
CA ARG A 54 1.76 -1.93 2.44
C ARG A 54 2.56 -0.70 2.05
N GLY A 55 1.92 0.46 2.07
CA GLY A 55 2.53 1.63 1.50
C GLY A 55 1.78 2.93 1.74
N LYS A 56 2.19 3.94 0.98
CA LYS A 56 1.57 5.25 0.90
C LYS A 56 1.50 5.67 -0.56
N VAL A 57 0.38 6.26 -0.95
CA VAL A 57 0.24 6.95 -2.23
C VAL A 57 0.50 8.44 -2.04
N VAL A 58 1.33 9.00 -2.91
CA VAL A 58 1.71 10.40 -2.91
C VAL A 58 1.56 11.01 -4.30
N GLN A 59 1.43 12.33 -4.35
CA GLN A 59 1.59 13.11 -5.56
C GLN A 59 3.07 13.22 -5.90
N GLU A 60 3.44 12.97 -7.16
CA GLU A 60 4.85 12.97 -7.57
C GLU A 60 5.52 14.35 -7.40
N SER A 61 4.81 15.44 -7.68
CA SER A 61 5.41 16.78 -7.73
C SER A 61 5.87 17.33 -6.38
N ASP A 62 5.18 16.99 -5.29
CA ASP A 62 5.40 17.58 -3.97
C ASP A 62 5.40 16.55 -2.83
N GLY A 63 5.20 15.26 -3.13
CA GLY A 63 5.15 14.18 -2.15
C GLY A 63 3.91 14.21 -1.24
N LYS A 64 2.91 15.06 -1.54
CA LYS A 64 1.70 15.17 -0.73
C LYS A 64 0.93 13.87 -0.74
N ALA A 65 0.42 13.48 0.43
CA ALA A 65 -0.38 12.27 0.58
C ALA A 65 -1.69 12.36 -0.24
N LEU A 66 -2.04 11.28 -0.92
CA LEU A 66 -3.27 11.20 -1.72
C LEU A 66 -4.27 10.21 -1.11
N GLY A 67 -5.36 10.76 -0.56
CA GLY A 67 -6.53 9.99 -0.17
C GLY A 67 -7.50 9.75 -1.33
N GLY A 68 -8.39 8.76 -1.17
CA GLY A 68 -9.38 8.41 -2.19
C GLY A 68 -8.77 7.71 -3.41
N VAL A 69 -7.55 7.18 -3.29
CA VAL A 69 -6.90 6.40 -4.36
C VAL A 69 -7.32 4.95 -4.20
N LEU A 70 -7.83 4.36 -5.27
CA LEU A 70 -8.06 2.92 -5.36
C LEU A 70 -6.71 2.23 -5.60
N VAL A 71 -6.31 1.37 -4.67
CA VAL A 71 -5.13 0.51 -4.79
C VAL A 71 -5.59 -0.94 -4.94
N GLU A 72 -5.27 -1.57 -6.06
CA GLU A 72 -5.66 -2.94 -6.40
C GLU A 72 -4.43 -3.83 -6.51
N VAL A 73 -4.56 -5.08 -6.06
CA VAL A 73 -3.52 -6.11 -6.16
C VAL A 73 -3.98 -7.17 -7.16
N TYR A 74 -3.19 -7.41 -8.19
CA TYR A 74 -3.44 -8.42 -9.22
C TYR A 74 -2.34 -9.49 -9.20
N ASP A 75 -2.72 -10.74 -9.48
CA ASP A 75 -1.75 -11.79 -9.79
C ASP A 75 -1.21 -11.66 -11.23
N LYS A 76 -0.20 -12.47 -11.55
CA LYS A 76 0.43 -12.57 -12.88
C LYS A 76 0.94 -11.22 -13.43
N PRO A 77 1.92 -10.58 -12.78
CA PRO A 77 2.44 -9.28 -13.21
C PRO A 77 3.34 -9.35 -14.47
N GLU A 78 3.60 -10.55 -15.01
CA GLU A 78 4.57 -10.74 -16.11
C GLU A 78 4.21 -9.91 -17.35
N GLY A 79 2.91 -9.68 -17.58
CA GLY A 79 2.43 -8.82 -18.67
C GLY A 79 2.96 -7.38 -18.59
N LEU A 80 3.21 -6.84 -17.40
CA LEU A 80 3.78 -5.48 -17.25
C LEU A 80 5.19 -5.36 -17.85
N LEU A 81 5.90 -6.48 -18.02
CA LEU A 81 7.27 -6.49 -18.52
C LEU A 81 7.35 -6.59 -20.04
N LEU A 82 6.23 -6.89 -20.70
CA LEU A 82 6.13 -7.07 -22.15
C LEU A 82 5.80 -5.76 -22.87
N ASP A 83 5.77 -5.81 -24.20
CA ASP A 83 5.24 -4.72 -25.02
C ASP A 83 3.73 -4.49 -24.77
N TRP A 84 3.23 -3.37 -25.27
CA TRP A 84 1.83 -2.97 -25.07
C TRP A 84 0.82 -4.02 -25.55
N LYS A 85 1.02 -4.58 -26.75
CA LYS A 85 0.05 -5.48 -27.37
C LYS A 85 -0.04 -6.79 -26.59
N GLU A 86 1.10 -7.35 -26.23
CA GLU A 86 1.17 -8.58 -25.43
C GLU A 86 0.66 -8.36 -23.99
N ARG A 87 0.97 -7.20 -23.40
CA ARG A 87 0.47 -6.82 -22.08
C ARG A 87 -1.05 -6.80 -22.04
N GLU A 88 -1.69 -6.12 -22.99
CA GLU A 88 -3.15 -6.04 -23.04
C GLU A 88 -3.79 -7.42 -23.24
N ALA A 89 -3.18 -8.27 -24.08
CA ALA A 89 -3.64 -9.65 -24.25
C ALA A 89 -3.56 -10.47 -22.94
N ARG A 90 -2.53 -10.24 -22.11
CA ARG A 90 -2.35 -10.95 -20.83
C ARG A 90 -3.16 -10.36 -19.68
N LYS A 91 -3.57 -9.09 -19.76
CA LYS A 91 -4.33 -8.38 -18.72
C LYS A 91 -5.63 -9.10 -18.38
N ALA A 92 -6.30 -9.68 -19.37
CA ALA A 92 -7.53 -10.48 -19.19
C ALA A 92 -7.33 -11.76 -18.35
N GLN A 93 -6.09 -12.24 -18.21
CA GLN A 93 -5.77 -13.45 -17.45
C GLN A 93 -5.49 -13.18 -15.98
N GLN A 94 -5.37 -11.91 -15.60
CA GLN A 94 -5.09 -11.49 -14.24
C GLN A 94 -6.36 -11.50 -13.40
N ARG A 95 -6.22 -11.93 -12.16
CA ARG A 95 -7.28 -11.90 -11.15
C ARG A 95 -6.93 -10.87 -10.09
N ARG A 96 -7.91 -10.04 -9.75
CA ARG A 96 -7.81 -9.13 -8.60
C ARG A 96 -7.84 -9.95 -7.31
N ILE A 97 -6.77 -9.87 -6.54
CA ILE A 97 -6.58 -10.56 -5.26
C ILE A 97 -7.16 -9.73 -4.11
N ALA A 98 -6.95 -8.41 -4.14
CA ALA A 98 -7.45 -7.49 -3.14
C ALA A 98 -7.58 -6.07 -3.70
N ALA A 99 -8.35 -5.21 -3.04
CA ALA A 99 -8.15 -3.76 -3.17
C ALA A 99 -8.66 -3.01 -1.95
N CYS A 100 -8.19 -1.78 -1.80
CA CYS A 100 -8.69 -0.85 -0.83
C CYS A 100 -8.58 0.59 -1.35
N VAL A 101 -9.28 1.51 -0.70
CA VAL A 101 -9.24 2.94 -0.97
C VAL A 101 -8.44 3.64 0.13
N THR A 102 -7.43 4.43 -0.24
CA THR A 102 -6.58 5.14 0.72
C THR A 102 -7.36 6.17 1.53
N GLY A 103 -7.03 6.30 2.82
CA GLY A 103 -7.50 7.40 3.66
C GLY A 103 -6.77 8.72 3.37
N PRO A 104 -7.11 9.84 4.03
CA PRO A 104 -6.50 11.15 3.79
C PRO A 104 -4.97 11.19 3.96
N ASP A 105 -4.40 10.26 4.72
CA ASP A 105 -2.95 10.12 4.90
C ASP A 105 -2.26 9.29 3.79
N GLY A 106 -3.01 8.88 2.78
CA GLY A 106 -2.55 8.14 1.60
C GLY A 106 -2.15 6.69 1.88
N GLN A 107 -2.35 6.18 3.09
CA GLN A 107 -1.86 4.85 3.45
C GLN A 107 -2.73 3.73 2.88
N PHE A 108 -2.07 2.64 2.46
CA PHE A 108 -2.71 1.38 2.09
C PHE A 108 -1.96 0.18 2.69
N CYS A 109 -2.65 -0.95 2.77
CA CYS A 109 -2.11 -2.18 3.34
C CYS A 109 -3.01 -3.35 3.00
N PHE A 110 -2.39 -4.49 2.77
CA PHE A 110 -3.06 -5.74 2.48
C PHE A 110 -2.49 -6.81 3.39
N LEU A 111 -3.34 -7.31 4.28
CA LEU A 111 -2.99 -8.38 5.20
C LEU A 111 -3.14 -9.72 4.50
N ASN A 112 -2.37 -10.71 4.93
CA ASN A 112 -2.48 -12.10 4.49
C ASN A 112 -2.31 -12.33 2.98
N ILE A 113 -1.60 -11.44 2.28
CA ILE A 113 -1.19 -11.68 0.89
C ILE A 113 -0.13 -12.80 0.89
N PRO A 114 -0.38 -13.91 0.16
CA PRO A 114 0.60 -14.99 0.06
C PRO A 114 1.94 -14.50 -0.52
N PRO A 115 3.07 -15.14 -0.19
CA PRO A 115 4.32 -14.85 -0.86
C PRO A 115 4.18 -15.05 -2.37
N GLY A 116 4.70 -14.13 -3.18
CA GLY A 116 4.53 -14.16 -4.63
C GLY A 116 4.83 -12.83 -5.31
N LYS A 117 4.64 -12.79 -6.64
CA LYS A 117 4.77 -11.60 -7.46
C LYS A 117 3.39 -11.04 -7.78
N TYR A 118 3.26 -9.72 -7.74
CA TYR A 118 1.99 -9.02 -7.93
C TYR A 118 2.16 -7.77 -8.77
N GLU A 119 1.06 -7.38 -9.42
CA GLU A 119 0.88 -6.04 -9.94
C GLU A 119 0.08 -5.24 -8.90
N LEU A 120 0.59 -4.07 -8.48
CA LEU A 120 -0.21 -3.06 -7.80
C LEU A 120 -0.67 -2.03 -8.81
N ARG A 121 -1.98 -1.76 -8.87
CA ARG A 121 -2.54 -0.62 -9.62
C ARG A 121 -3.02 0.43 -8.66
N SER A 122 -2.55 1.65 -8.81
CA SER A 122 -3.04 2.80 -8.04
C SER A 122 -3.68 3.78 -8.99
N SER A 123 -4.96 4.10 -8.78
CA SER A 123 -5.70 5.01 -9.66
C SER A 123 -6.66 5.88 -8.85
N ARG A 124 -6.90 7.08 -9.34
CA ARG A 124 -7.88 8.00 -8.80
C ARG A 124 -8.58 8.66 -9.99
N PRO A 125 -9.93 8.70 -10.02
CA PRO A 125 -10.64 9.34 -11.11
C PRO A 125 -10.26 10.81 -11.24
N ILE A 126 -10.22 11.31 -12.49
CA ILE A 126 -10.00 12.71 -12.88
C ILE A 126 -8.59 13.20 -12.55
N GLU A 127 -7.92 13.86 -13.50
CA GLU A 127 -6.63 14.56 -13.30
C GLU A 127 -5.44 13.68 -12.86
N TRP A 128 -5.53 12.35 -12.81
CA TRP A 128 -4.43 11.47 -12.43
C TRP A 128 -4.23 10.31 -13.39
N ASP A 129 -2.97 10.12 -13.82
CA ASP A 129 -2.61 8.91 -14.54
C ASP A 129 -2.42 7.75 -13.55
N PRO A 130 -3.03 6.57 -13.83
CA PRO A 130 -2.81 5.39 -13.01
C PRO A 130 -1.34 4.98 -13.03
N THR A 131 -0.91 4.36 -11.94
CA THR A 131 0.43 3.79 -11.80
C THR A 131 0.34 2.30 -11.53
N SER A 132 1.03 1.50 -12.34
CA SER A 132 1.20 0.06 -12.18
C SER A 132 2.60 -0.27 -11.68
N LEU A 133 2.72 -1.07 -10.61
CA LEU A 133 4.00 -1.53 -10.07
C LEU A 133 4.09 -3.05 -10.12
N HIS A 134 5.20 -3.58 -10.60
CA HIS A 134 5.58 -4.97 -10.32
C HIS A 134 6.22 -5.03 -8.93
N VAL A 135 5.70 -5.86 -8.02
CA VAL A 135 6.31 -6.08 -6.69
C VAL A 135 6.42 -7.56 -6.36
N THR A 136 7.39 -7.90 -5.50
CA THR A 136 7.49 -9.24 -4.91
C THR A 136 7.25 -9.18 -3.41
N VAL A 137 6.41 -10.06 -2.88
CA VAL A 137 6.16 -10.24 -1.44
C VAL A 137 6.84 -11.53 -1.00
N ALA A 138 7.81 -11.45 -0.09
CA ALA A 138 8.51 -12.62 0.45
C ALA A 138 8.80 -12.43 1.96
N PRO A 139 7.82 -12.67 2.84
CA PRO A 139 7.94 -12.36 4.28
C PRO A 139 9.11 -13.07 4.97
N ARG A 140 9.49 -14.26 4.48
CA ARG A 140 10.58 -15.08 5.03
C ARG A 140 11.95 -14.83 4.39
N ASP A 141 12.04 -14.14 3.25
CA ASP A 141 13.33 -13.83 2.61
C ASP A 141 14.06 -12.76 3.43
N ARG A 142 15.30 -13.03 3.87
CA ARG A 142 16.08 -12.09 4.68
C ARG A 142 16.41 -10.79 3.95
N ARG A 143 16.43 -10.79 2.62
CA ARG A 143 16.66 -9.62 1.75
C ARG A 143 15.41 -8.75 1.60
N ALA A 144 14.23 -9.27 1.95
CA ALA A 144 12.99 -8.53 1.79
C ALA A 144 12.95 -7.32 2.74
N VAL A 145 12.67 -6.14 2.19
CA VAL A 145 12.65 -4.88 2.92
C VAL A 145 11.37 -4.74 3.75
N ARG A 146 11.50 -4.10 4.91
CA ARG A 146 10.37 -3.74 5.79
C ARG A 146 9.80 -2.35 5.50
N SER A 147 10.48 -1.58 4.65
CA SER A 147 10.04 -0.24 4.26
C SER A 147 8.69 -0.29 3.55
N LYS A 148 7.95 0.82 3.68
CA LYS A 148 6.68 1.01 3.00
C LYS A 148 6.91 1.21 1.50
N ILE A 149 6.04 0.65 0.69
CA ILE A 149 5.96 0.95 -0.74
C ILE A 149 5.51 2.42 -0.87
N ILE A 150 6.26 3.23 -1.61
CA ILE A 150 5.81 4.57 -2.01
C ILE A 150 5.34 4.46 -3.46
N VAL A 151 4.09 4.80 -3.69
CA VAL A 151 3.50 4.88 -5.03
C VAL A 151 3.24 6.34 -5.34
N SER A 152 3.81 6.84 -6.42
CA SER A 152 3.59 8.20 -6.88
C SER A 152 2.57 8.21 -8.01
N LEU A 153 1.58 9.10 -7.92
CA LEU A 153 0.66 9.40 -9.03
C LEU A 153 1.10 10.70 -9.71
N HIS A 154 0.99 10.71 -11.03
CA HIS A 154 1.27 11.86 -11.87
C HIS A 154 -0.06 12.54 -12.23
N ALA A 155 -0.08 13.87 -12.20
CA ALA A 155 -1.22 14.60 -12.72
C ALA A 155 -1.32 14.34 -14.24
N SER A 156 -2.51 13.97 -14.72
CA SER A 156 -2.76 13.84 -16.15
C SER A 156 -2.63 15.22 -16.81
N GLN A 157 -1.75 15.33 -17.80
CA GLN A 157 -1.57 16.53 -18.62
C GLN A 157 -2.49 16.51 -19.84
#